data_AF-A0AAU9WIU9-F1
#
_entry.id   AF-A0AAU9WIU9-F1
#
_cell.length_a   1.000
_cell.length_b   1.000
_cell.length_c   1.000
_cell.angle_alpha   90.00
_cell.angle_beta   90.00
_cell.angle_gamma   90.00
#
_symmetry.space_group_name_H-M   'P 1'
#
loop_
_entity.id
_entity.type
_entity.pdbx_description
1 polymer ?
#
loop_
_entity_poly.entity_id
_entity_poly.type
_entity_poly.pdbx_seq_one_letter_code
_entity_poly.pdbx_strand_id
1 'polypeptide(L)'
;MFKCVEPGFSFKSPSNILIVGPTSCGKTTFLHDLLLENLDLFDERSPRVHYCYGSWQNKFDDMQCHGIEFFKGGGDDREILNLFTQYSHHMNVTVCYLCQDMLPQGKYAKTISRNAQYIIAFKNPRDKVALHTLLLQIYPTKWLPVMDIYNACMDRPYGYLLFDVHPASRDSTRLLSHLLQHEGCVRCYREK
;
A
#
# COMPACT_ATOMS: atom_id res chain seq x y z
N MET A 1 -10.74 -15.41 13.20
CA MET A 1 -9.78 -16.08 14.10
C MET A 1 -8.41 -15.56 13.70
N PHE A 2 -7.82 -14.74 14.55
CA PHE A 2 -6.51 -14.14 14.31
C PHE A 2 -5.43 -15.19 14.57
N LYS A 3 -4.36 -15.17 13.78
CA LYS A 3 -3.10 -15.84 14.14
C LYS A 3 -2.04 -14.74 14.20
N CYS A 4 -1.32 -14.64 15.31
CA CYS A 4 -0.03 -13.94 15.32
C CYS A 4 0.87 -14.68 14.31
N VAL A 5 1.41 -13.95 13.35
CA VAL A 5 2.20 -14.56 12.27
C VAL A 5 3.65 -14.66 12.72
N GLU A 6 4.17 -15.88 12.79
CA GLU A 6 5.57 -16.15 12.45
C GLU A 6 5.60 -17.25 11.38
N PRO A 7 6.46 -17.15 10.34
CA PRO A 7 7.52 -16.15 10.12
C PRO A 7 7.03 -14.89 9.41
N GLY A 8 7.74 -13.79 9.66
CA GLY A 8 7.39 -12.40 9.33
C GLY A 8 6.98 -12.17 7.87
N PHE A 9 5.97 -11.33 7.70
CA PHE A 9 5.65 -10.73 6.42
C PHE A 9 6.84 -9.88 5.94
N SER A 10 7.14 -9.95 4.64
CA SER A 10 8.05 -9.01 3.98
C SER A 10 7.49 -8.57 2.63
N PHE A 11 7.64 -7.29 2.31
CA PHE A 11 7.50 -6.77 0.96
C PHE A 11 8.59 -7.37 0.08
N LYS A 12 8.16 -7.93 -1.06
CA LYS A 12 9.03 -8.58 -2.03
C LYS A 12 9.56 -7.56 -3.02
N SER A 13 10.87 -7.41 -3.11
CA SER A 13 11.51 -6.43 -3.99
C SER A 13 11.70 -7.01 -5.40
N PRO A 14 11.57 -6.17 -6.45
CA PRO A 14 11.03 -4.82 -6.42
C PRO A 14 9.52 -4.82 -6.13
N SER A 15 9.06 -3.91 -5.25
CA SER A 15 7.66 -3.81 -4.84
C SER A 15 6.99 -2.54 -5.38
N ASN A 16 5.81 -2.65 -5.97
CA ASN A 16 4.93 -1.52 -6.22
C ASN A 16 3.85 -1.46 -5.13
N ILE A 17 3.92 -0.44 -4.26
CA ILE A 17 3.03 -0.26 -3.11
C ILE A 17 2.12 0.96 -3.35
N LEU A 18 0.81 0.71 -3.36
CA LEU A 18 -0.21 1.73 -3.47
C LEU A 18 -0.82 2.02 -2.10
N ILE A 19 -0.78 3.27 -1.64
CA ILE A 19 -1.32 3.69 -0.33
C ILE A 19 -2.48 4.66 -0.56
N VAL A 20 -3.69 4.26 -0.18
CA VAL A 20 -4.94 4.91 -0.60
C VAL A 20 -5.83 5.33 0.57
N GLY A 21 -6.48 6.48 0.44
CA GLY A 21 -7.44 7.01 1.42
C GLY A 21 -7.51 8.55 1.43
N PRO A 22 -8.55 9.15 2.03
CA PRO A 22 -8.83 10.59 1.94
C PRO A 22 -7.81 11.43 2.71
N THR A 23 -7.77 12.75 2.49
CA THR A 23 -6.92 13.66 3.27
C THR A 23 -7.08 13.44 4.78
N SER A 24 -5.97 13.53 5.52
CA SER A 24 -5.91 13.36 6.98
C SER A 24 -6.22 11.96 7.54
N CYS A 25 -6.28 10.90 6.72
CA CYS A 25 -6.50 9.54 7.23
C CYS A 25 -5.24 8.79 7.72
N GLY A 26 -4.05 9.43 7.70
CA GLY A 26 -2.82 8.86 8.27
C GLY A 26 -1.78 8.33 7.26
N LYS A 27 -2.10 8.25 5.97
CA LYS A 27 -1.21 7.72 4.91
C LYS A 27 0.22 8.25 4.94
N THR A 28 0.39 9.57 5.08
CA THR A 28 1.70 10.23 5.06
C THR A 28 2.54 9.82 6.26
N THR A 29 1.92 9.76 7.44
CA THR A 29 2.58 9.27 8.67
C THR A 29 2.91 7.80 8.54
N PHE A 30 1.96 6.99 8.04
CA PHE A 30 2.21 5.57 7.82
C PHE A 30 3.40 5.33 6.88
N LEU A 31 3.46 6.05 5.75
CA LEU A 31 4.58 5.91 4.81
C LEU A 31 5.90 6.33 5.46
N HIS A 32 5.89 7.43 6.21
CA HIS A 32 7.06 7.91 6.94
C HIS A 32 7.64 6.82 7.83
N ASP A 33 6.80 6.27 8.71
CA ASP A 33 7.23 5.26 9.68
C ASP A 33 7.63 3.97 8.96
N LEU A 34 6.93 3.60 7.88
CA LEU A 34 7.28 2.45 7.05
C LEU A 34 8.70 2.57 6.47
N LEU A 35 9.05 3.74 5.94
CA LEU A 35 10.30 3.95 5.21
C LEU A 35 11.49 4.32 6.10
N LEU A 36 11.25 4.86 7.30
CA LEU A 36 12.34 5.28 8.20
C LEU A 36 12.57 4.32 9.36
N GLU A 37 11.51 3.66 9.85
CA GLU A 37 11.58 2.84 11.06
C GLU A 37 11.34 1.35 10.79
N ASN A 38 10.80 0.97 9.64
CA ASN A 38 10.37 -0.41 9.35
C ASN A 38 10.98 -0.96 8.05
N LEU A 39 12.23 -0.60 7.77
CA LEU A 39 12.96 -1.09 6.59
C LEU A 39 13.22 -2.61 6.62
N ASP A 40 13.12 -3.24 7.79
CA ASP A 40 13.17 -4.69 7.97
C ASP A 40 11.96 -5.44 7.41
N LEU A 41 10.87 -4.73 7.10
CA LEU A 41 9.74 -5.28 6.36
C LEU A 41 10.04 -5.48 4.87
N PHE A 42 11.16 -5.00 4.35
CA PHE A 42 11.56 -5.19 2.95
C PHE A 42 12.62 -6.29 2.88
N ASP A 43 12.46 -7.22 1.93
CA ASP A 43 13.42 -8.32 1.74
C ASP A 43 14.80 -7.85 1.25
N GLU A 44 14.88 -6.63 0.70
CA GLU A 44 16.14 -5.98 0.33
C GLU A 44 16.45 -4.76 1.20
N ARG A 45 17.74 -4.66 1.57
CA ARG A 45 18.27 -3.73 2.57
C ARG A 45 18.23 -2.24 2.20
N SER A 46 17.93 -1.89 0.95
CA SER A 46 17.98 -0.50 0.49
C SER A 46 17.03 -0.26 -0.69
N PRO A 47 15.71 -0.24 -0.46
CA PRO A 47 14.79 0.14 -1.51
C PRO A 47 15.13 1.58 -1.93
N ARG A 48 15.52 1.78 -3.19
CA ARG A 48 15.36 3.11 -3.79
C ARG A 48 13.86 3.34 -3.82
N VAL A 49 13.37 4.24 -2.98
CA VAL A 49 11.94 4.52 -2.92
C VAL A 49 11.64 5.71 -3.79
N HIS A 50 10.95 5.45 -4.91
CA HIS A 50 10.37 6.53 -5.70
C HIS A 50 8.98 6.81 -5.19
N TYR A 51 8.76 8.05 -4.79
CA TYR A 51 7.52 8.48 -4.18
C TYR A 51 6.72 9.40 -5.09
N CYS A 52 5.51 8.98 -5.46
CA CYS A 52 4.63 9.77 -6.33
C CYS A 52 3.57 10.53 -5.51
N TYR A 53 3.37 11.83 -5.79
CA TYR A 53 2.44 12.67 -5.02
C TYR A 53 1.77 13.80 -5.82
N GLY A 54 0.53 14.14 -5.44
CA GLY A 54 -0.19 15.30 -5.97
C GLY A 54 0.18 16.63 -5.30
N SER A 55 0.42 16.64 -3.98
CA SER A 55 0.77 17.84 -3.21
C SER A 55 1.88 17.56 -2.18
N TRP A 56 2.85 18.46 -2.05
CA TRP A 56 3.96 18.33 -1.08
C TRP A 56 3.44 18.46 0.36
N GLN A 57 4.08 17.76 1.30
CA GLN A 57 3.78 17.78 2.73
C GLN A 57 5.09 17.89 3.49
N ASN A 58 5.13 18.65 4.58
CA ASN A 58 6.37 18.92 5.34
C ASN A 58 7.09 17.64 5.83
N LYS A 59 6.35 16.54 6.05
CA LYS A 59 6.94 15.24 6.42
C LYS A 59 7.83 14.64 5.32
N PHE A 60 7.72 15.10 4.08
CA PHE A 60 8.55 14.64 2.97
C PHE A 60 9.97 15.19 3.02
N ASP A 61 10.17 16.34 3.67
CA ASP A 61 11.50 16.94 3.82
C ASP A 61 12.43 15.99 4.60
N ASP A 62 11.93 15.39 5.68
CA ASP A 62 12.68 14.43 6.49
C ASP A 62 13.02 13.14 5.73
N MET A 63 12.05 12.60 4.99
CA MET A 63 12.27 11.43 4.12
C MET A 63 13.34 11.71 3.06
N GLN A 64 13.31 12.90 2.46
CA GLN A 64 14.30 13.30 1.44
C GLN A 64 15.70 13.39 2.03
N CYS A 65 15.85 13.85 3.29
CA CYS A 65 17.12 13.83 4.01
C CYS A 65 17.68 12.42 4.21
N HIS A 66 16.83 11.39 4.22
CA HIS A 66 17.22 9.98 4.33
C HIS A 66 17.45 9.30 2.97
N GLY A 67 17.49 10.05 1.87
CA GLY A 67 17.82 9.55 0.53
C GLY A 67 16.63 8.97 -0.24
N ILE A 68 15.38 9.21 0.21
CA ILE A 68 14.17 8.85 -0.53
C ILE A 68 13.95 9.85 -1.68
N GLU A 69 13.65 9.34 -2.87
CA GLU A 69 13.47 10.16 -4.08
C GLU A 69 11.99 10.47 -4.35
N PHE A 70 11.68 11.74 -4.58
CA PHE A 70 10.31 12.23 -4.75
C PHE A 70 10.03 12.61 -6.21
N PHE A 71 8.94 12.08 -6.76
CA PHE A 71 8.43 12.36 -8.09
C PHE A 71 7.08 13.07 -7.98
N LYS A 72 7.02 14.31 -8.44
CA LYS A 72 5.75 15.04 -8.49
C LYS A 72 4.94 14.56 -9.69
N GLY A 73 3.71 14.09 -9.42
CA GLY A 73 2.81 13.66 -10.47
C GLY A 73 1.67 12.77 -9.99
N GLY A 74 0.75 12.45 -10.88
CA GLY A 74 -0.39 11.58 -10.63
C GLY A 74 -0.74 10.64 -11.78
N GLY A 75 -2.02 10.27 -11.85
CA GLY A 75 -2.53 9.26 -12.79
C GLY A 75 -2.44 9.61 -14.28
N ASP A 76 -1.98 10.82 -14.63
CA ASP A 76 -1.77 11.28 -16.00
C ASP A 76 -0.29 11.34 -16.40
N ASP A 77 0.63 11.12 -15.47
CA ASP A 77 2.06 11.23 -15.71
C ASP A 77 2.65 9.92 -16.22
N ARG A 78 3.19 9.97 -17.45
CA ARG A 78 3.81 8.81 -18.10
C ARG A 78 5.05 8.32 -17.36
N GLU A 79 5.76 9.20 -16.67
CA GLU A 79 6.91 8.83 -15.85
C GLU A 79 6.50 7.90 -14.71
N ILE A 80 5.42 8.22 -14.01
CA ILE A 80 4.85 7.37 -12.95
C ILE A 80 4.40 6.02 -13.51
N LEU A 81 3.76 6.00 -14.68
CA LEU A 81 3.44 4.74 -15.36
C LEU A 81 4.71 3.90 -15.60
N ASN A 82 5.77 4.51 -16.10
CA ASN A 82 7.01 3.79 -16.40
C ASN A 82 7.66 3.24 -15.12
N LEU A 83 7.58 3.97 -14.00
CA LEU A 83 8.03 3.49 -12.68
C LEU A 83 7.31 2.21 -12.26
N PHE A 84 5.97 2.17 -12.44
CA PHE A 84 5.14 1.02 -12.07
C PHE A 84 5.20 -0.16 -13.06
N THR A 85 5.79 0.00 -14.25
CA THR A 85 5.74 -1.04 -15.30
C THR A 85 7.10 -1.53 -15.77
N GLN A 86 8.06 -0.63 -16.01
CA GLN A 86 9.36 -0.96 -16.60
C GLN A 86 10.48 -0.73 -15.59
N TYR A 87 10.54 0.44 -14.97
CA TYR A 87 11.72 0.83 -14.20
C TYR A 87 11.87 0.08 -12.88
N SER A 88 10.80 -0.19 -12.13
CA SER A 88 10.90 -0.90 -10.85
C SER A 88 11.55 -2.28 -11.01
N HIS A 89 11.11 -3.04 -12.02
CA HIS A 89 11.64 -4.37 -12.33
C HIS A 89 13.09 -4.36 -12.83
N HIS A 90 13.48 -3.35 -13.62
CA HIS A 90 14.83 -3.28 -14.19
C HIS A 90 15.88 -2.68 -13.24
N MET A 91 15.46 -1.78 -12.35
CA MET A 91 16.36 -1.03 -11.46
C MET A 91 16.36 -1.55 -10.03
N ASN A 92 15.55 -2.57 -9.73
CA ASN A 92 15.36 -3.14 -8.40
C ASN A 92 14.95 -2.09 -7.35
N VAL A 93 13.85 -1.42 -7.64
CA VAL A 93 13.37 -0.24 -6.92
C VAL A 93 11.98 -0.55 -6.36
N THR A 94 11.74 -0.16 -5.11
CA THR A 94 10.41 -0.16 -4.53
C THR A 94 9.71 1.16 -4.81
N VAL A 95 8.54 1.15 -5.42
CA VAL A 95 7.79 2.38 -5.74
C VAL A 95 6.62 2.50 -4.77
N CYS A 96 6.54 3.62 -4.06
CA CYS A 96 5.41 3.94 -3.17
C CYS A 96 4.58 5.08 -3.78
N TYR A 97 3.28 4.87 -3.93
CA TYR A 97 2.38 5.89 -4.46
C TYR A 97 1.25 6.21 -3.50
N LEU A 98 1.18 7.47 -3.04
CA LEU A 98 0.07 7.96 -2.23
C LEU A 98 -1.05 8.52 -3.11
N CYS A 99 -2.23 7.93 -2.98
CA CYS A 99 -3.44 8.36 -3.67
C CYS A 99 -4.55 8.74 -2.69
N GLN A 100 -5.36 9.73 -3.07
CA GLN A 100 -6.58 10.03 -2.32
C GLN A 100 -7.70 9.05 -2.63
N ASP A 101 -7.77 8.60 -3.89
CA ASP A 101 -8.83 7.74 -4.41
C ASP A 101 -8.31 6.35 -4.75
N MET A 102 -9.11 5.33 -4.44
CA MET A 102 -8.83 3.92 -4.77
C MET A 102 -9.05 3.61 -6.26
N LEU A 103 -9.93 4.38 -6.91
CA LEU A 103 -10.13 4.36 -8.37
C LEU A 103 -9.73 5.72 -8.95
N PRO A 104 -8.42 6.05 -8.99
CA PRO A 104 -7.99 7.37 -9.44
C PRO A 104 -8.41 7.60 -10.90
N GLN A 105 -8.87 8.81 -11.17
CA GLN A 105 -9.08 9.30 -12.52
C GLN A 105 -7.70 9.59 -13.15
N GLY A 106 -7.58 9.40 -14.46
CA GLY A 106 -6.36 9.67 -15.19
C GLY A 106 -6.02 8.58 -16.19
N LYS A 107 -5.32 8.96 -17.26
CA LYS A 107 -5.02 8.11 -18.41
C LYS A 107 -4.30 6.81 -18.03
N TYR A 108 -3.46 6.84 -17.00
CA TYR A 108 -2.60 5.74 -16.58
C TYR A 108 -2.96 5.16 -15.21
N ALA A 109 -3.87 5.80 -14.48
CA ALA A 109 -4.28 5.42 -13.13
C ALA A 109 -4.71 3.94 -13.00
N LYS A 110 -5.48 3.43 -13.96
CA LYS A 110 -5.89 2.01 -13.99
C LYS A 110 -4.70 1.07 -14.14
N THR A 111 -3.72 1.43 -14.96
CA THR A 111 -2.53 0.61 -15.18
C THR A 111 -1.64 0.63 -13.94
N ILE A 112 -1.44 1.79 -13.32
CA ILE A 112 -0.69 1.93 -12.07
C ILE A 112 -1.31 1.06 -10.97
N SER A 113 -2.64 1.15 -10.79
CA SER A 113 -3.36 0.35 -9.80
C SER A 113 -3.25 -1.17 -10.07
N ARG A 114 -3.36 -1.61 -11.32
CA ARG A 114 -3.21 -3.04 -11.67
C ARG A 114 -1.79 -3.59 -11.51
N ASN A 115 -0.77 -2.74 -11.60
CA ASN A 115 0.62 -3.14 -11.41
C ASN A 115 1.09 -3.02 -9.96
N ALA A 116 0.25 -2.49 -9.06
CA ALA A 116 0.52 -2.52 -7.63
C ALA A 116 0.48 -3.98 -7.13
N GLN A 117 1.54 -4.41 -6.46
CA GLN A 117 1.62 -5.72 -5.83
C GLN A 117 1.08 -5.69 -4.40
N TYR A 118 1.04 -4.50 -3.80
CA TYR A 118 0.57 -4.27 -2.45
C TYR A 118 -0.35 -3.04 -2.44
N ILE A 119 -1.52 -3.16 -1.81
CA ILE A 119 -2.47 -2.05 -1.68
C ILE A 119 -2.79 -1.85 -0.20
N ILE A 120 -2.41 -0.70 0.35
CA ILE A 120 -2.65 -0.32 1.75
C ILE A 120 -3.84 0.64 1.78
N ALA A 121 -4.97 0.12 2.24
CA ALA A 121 -6.25 0.81 2.23
C ALA A 121 -6.60 1.39 3.60
N PHE A 122 -6.61 2.72 3.69
CA PHE A 122 -7.11 3.45 4.86
C PHE A 122 -8.61 3.71 4.79
N LYS A 123 -9.21 3.98 5.95
CA LYS A 123 -10.63 4.34 6.08
C LYS A 123 -11.02 5.48 5.14
N ASN A 124 -11.89 5.16 4.17
CA ASN A 124 -12.55 6.14 3.32
C ASN A 124 -14.07 5.98 3.37
N PRO A 125 -14.78 6.72 4.23
CA PRO A 125 -16.24 6.64 4.31
C PRO A 125 -16.97 7.11 3.06
N ARG A 126 -16.31 7.95 2.24
CA ARG A 126 -16.88 8.58 1.04
C ARG A 126 -16.86 7.65 -0.16
N ASP A 127 -15.87 6.75 -0.23
CA ASP A 127 -15.61 5.93 -1.42
C ASP A 127 -15.78 4.43 -1.16
N LYS A 128 -16.97 4.06 -0.68
CA LYS A 128 -17.34 2.64 -0.48
C LYS A 128 -17.46 1.89 -1.81
N VAL A 129 -17.78 2.59 -2.90
CA VAL A 129 -17.90 1.99 -4.23
C VAL A 129 -16.54 1.52 -4.74
N ALA A 130 -15.49 2.35 -4.65
CA ALA A 130 -14.17 1.94 -5.09
C ALA A 130 -13.63 0.76 -4.27
N LEU A 131 -13.81 0.79 -2.95
CA LEU A 131 -13.44 -0.35 -2.11
C LEU A 131 -14.19 -1.61 -2.53
N HIS A 132 -15.50 -1.55 -2.70
CA HIS A 132 -16.30 -2.69 -3.15
C HIS A 132 -15.84 -3.22 -4.52
N THR A 133 -15.55 -2.33 -5.48
CA THR A 133 -14.99 -2.72 -6.79
C THR A 133 -13.64 -3.40 -6.65
N LEU A 134 -12.74 -2.87 -5.81
CA LEU A 134 -11.43 -3.49 -5.54
C LEU A 134 -11.60 -4.89 -4.93
N LEU A 135 -12.48 -5.03 -3.95
CA LEU A 135 -12.75 -6.31 -3.31
C LEU A 135 -13.32 -7.34 -4.30
N LEU A 136 -14.18 -6.93 -5.23
CA LEU A 136 -14.67 -7.81 -6.29
C LEU A 136 -13.57 -8.22 -7.28
N GLN A 137 -12.58 -7.37 -7.51
CA GLN A 137 -11.44 -7.68 -8.38
C GLN A 137 -10.48 -8.68 -7.73
N ILE A 138 -10.20 -8.54 -6.43
CA ILE A 138 -9.26 -9.40 -5.70
C ILE A 138 -9.94 -10.68 -5.18
N TYR A 139 -11.19 -10.57 -4.71
CA TYR A 139 -11.97 -11.64 -4.09
C TYR A 139 -13.39 -11.74 -4.69
N PRO A 140 -13.54 -12.19 -5.96
CA PRO A 140 -14.83 -12.17 -6.66
C PRO A 140 -15.98 -12.88 -5.93
N THR A 141 -15.67 -13.97 -5.22
CA THR A 141 -16.66 -14.80 -4.51
C THR A 141 -16.68 -14.58 -3.00
N LYS A 142 -15.66 -13.91 -2.44
CA LYS A 142 -15.47 -13.77 -0.99
C LYS A 142 -15.34 -12.30 -0.53
N TRP A 143 -15.79 -11.35 -1.33
CA TRP A 143 -15.67 -9.92 -1.03
C TRP A 143 -16.35 -9.51 0.29
N LEU A 144 -17.47 -10.15 0.66
CA LEU A 144 -18.24 -9.78 1.86
C LEU A 144 -17.48 -10.11 3.16
N PRO A 145 -16.96 -11.34 3.39
CA PRO A 145 -16.07 -11.62 4.52
C PRO A 145 -14.84 -10.69 4.59
N VAL A 146 -14.28 -10.31 3.44
CA VAL A 146 -13.13 -9.40 3.38
C VAL A 146 -13.52 -7.96 3.74
N MET A 147 -14.72 -7.53 3.36
CA MET A 147 -15.29 -6.24 3.76
C MET A 147 -15.47 -6.17 5.29
N ASP A 148 -15.91 -7.26 5.93
CA ASP A 148 -16.02 -7.32 7.39
C ASP A 148 -14.66 -7.22 8.09
N ILE A 149 -13.64 -7.90 7.54
CA ILE A 149 -12.25 -7.79 8.00
C ILE A 149 -11.77 -6.34 7.89
N TYR A 150 -12.00 -5.71 6.73
CA TYR A 150 -11.64 -4.31 6.51
C TYR A 150 -12.32 -3.40 7.55
N ASN A 151 -13.65 -3.51 7.72
CA ASN A 151 -14.39 -2.70 8.67
C ASN A 151 -13.86 -2.85 10.10
N ALA A 152 -13.58 -4.07 10.55
CA ALA A 152 -12.99 -4.32 11.86
C ALA A 152 -11.59 -3.68 12.04
N CYS A 153 -10.80 -3.56 10.96
CA CYS A 153 -9.53 -2.85 11.00
C CYS A 153 -9.72 -1.32 11.10
N MET A 154 -10.86 -0.78 10.67
CA MET A 154 -11.16 0.66 10.67
C MET A 154 -11.82 1.17 11.97
N ASP A 155 -12.03 0.32 12.97
CA ASP A 155 -12.57 0.71 14.28
C ASP A 155 -11.54 1.46 15.13
N ARG A 156 -10.24 1.28 14.83
CA ARG A 156 -9.15 2.02 15.45
C ARG A 156 -8.80 3.31 14.67
N PRO A 157 -8.30 4.35 15.34
CA PRO A 157 -7.69 5.50 14.68
C PRO A 157 -6.57 5.06 13.74
N TYR A 158 -6.51 5.70 12.56
CA TYR A 158 -5.54 5.42 11.50
C TYR A 158 -5.49 3.94 11.07
N GLY A 159 -6.60 3.21 11.23
CA GLY A 159 -6.74 1.84 10.77
C GLY A 159 -6.55 1.73 9.26
N TYR A 160 -5.90 0.64 8.85
CA TYR A 160 -5.70 0.26 7.46
C TYR A 160 -5.75 -1.26 7.30
N LEU A 161 -5.94 -1.71 6.07
CA LEU A 161 -5.77 -3.11 5.66
C LEU A 161 -4.85 -3.16 4.45
N LEU A 162 -3.80 -3.96 4.53
CA LEU A 162 -2.95 -4.32 3.40
C LEU A 162 -3.57 -5.51 2.66
N PHE A 163 -3.75 -5.33 1.35
CA PHE A 163 -4.01 -6.39 0.38
C PHE A 163 -2.69 -6.74 -0.32
N ASP A 164 -2.19 -7.95 -0.09
CA ASP A 164 -1.06 -8.53 -0.80
C ASP A 164 -1.56 -9.31 -2.03
N VAL A 165 -1.40 -8.68 -3.19
CA VAL A 165 -1.73 -9.23 -4.51
C VAL A 165 -0.47 -9.66 -5.26
N HIS A 166 0.67 -9.77 -4.58
CA HIS A 166 1.91 -10.22 -5.19
C HIS A 166 1.78 -11.71 -5.61
N PRO A 167 2.21 -12.09 -6.84
CA PRO A 167 2.02 -13.45 -7.36
C PRO A 167 2.84 -14.50 -6.59
N ALA A 168 4.03 -14.14 -6.10
CA ALA A 168 4.87 -15.03 -5.28
C ALA A 168 4.47 -15.09 -3.80
N SER A 169 3.44 -14.37 -3.37
CA SER A 169 2.95 -14.41 -1.99
C SER A 169 2.05 -15.62 -1.76
N ARG A 170 2.05 -16.12 -0.51
CA ARG A 170 1.23 -17.28 -0.14
C ARG A 170 -0.23 -16.86 -0.05
N ASP A 171 -1.12 -17.64 -0.65
CA ASP A 171 -2.56 -17.33 -0.65
C ASP A 171 -3.15 -17.24 0.77
N SER A 172 -2.59 -17.97 1.72
CA SER A 172 -3.05 -17.97 3.11
C SER A 172 -2.69 -16.71 3.92
N THR A 173 -1.94 -15.77 3.34
CA THR A 173 -1.39 -14.59 4.04
C THR A 173 -1.55 -13.28 3.26
N ARG A 174 -2.70 -13.09 2.60
CA ARG A 174 -2.93 -11.94 1.70
C ARG A 174 -3.56 -10.70 2.34
N LEU A 175 -4.11 -10.83 3.55
CA LEU A 175 -4.79 -9.74 4.27
C LEU A 175 -4.04 -9.46 5.57
N LEU A 176 -3.51 -8.25 5.71
CA LEU A 176 -2.57 -7.90 6.78
C LEU A 176 -2.88 -6.52 7.39
N SER A 177 -2.61 -6.35 8.69
CA SER A 177 -2.60 -5.04 9.36
C SER A 177 -1.58 -5.03 10.49
N HIS A 178 -1.38 -3.89 11.16
CA HIS A 178 -0.39 -3.74 12.24
C HIS A 178 1.04 -4.07 11.77
N LEU A 179 1.40 -3.61 10.57
CA LEU A 179 2.71 -3.75 9.95
C LEU A 179 3.79 -2.99 10.71
N LEU A 180 3.49 -1.80 11.24
CA LEU A 180 4.51 -0.94 11.84
C LEU A 180 4.87 -1.42 13.25
N GLN A 181 6.15 -1.33 13.60
CA GLN A 181 6.71 -1.81 14.86
C GLN A 181 5.97 -1.28 16.09
N HIS A 182 5.57 -0.01 16.08
CA HIS A 182 4.83 0.62 17.18
C HIS A 182 3.38 0.09 17.34
N GLU A 183 2.85 -0.64 16.35
CA GLU A 183 1.51 -1.24 16.37
C GLU A 183 1.51 -2.64 17.01
N GLY A 184 2.69 -3.20 17.32
CA GLY A 184 2.86 -4.53 17.88
C GLY A 184 3.01 -5.61 16.80
N CYS A 185 2.40 -6.78 17.01
CA CYS A 185 2.52 -7.90 16.08
C CYS A 185 1.67 -7.70 14.81
N VAL A 186 2.27 -8.00 13.65
CA VAL A 186 1.57 -8.10 12.38
C VAL A 186 0.39 -9.08 12.49
N ARG A 187 -0.80 -8.61 12.10
CA ARG A 187 -2.03 -9.40 12.11
C ARG A 187 -2.34 -9.88 10.71
N CYS A 188 -2.45 -11.20 10.53
CA CYS A 188 -2.93 -11.79 9.30
C CYS A 188 -4.37 -12.31 9.45
N TYR A 189 -5.16 -12.06 8.42
CA TYR A 189 -6.57 -12.39 8.35
C TYR A 189 -6.80 -13.44 7.26
N ARG A 190 -7.83 -14.25 7.48
CA ARG A 190 -8.31 -15.23 6.50
C ARG A 190 -9.80 -15.01 6.29
N GLU A 191 -10.18 -14.88 5.03
CA GLU A 191 -11.56 -14.93 4.59
C GLU A 191 -12.12 -16.34 4.84
N LYS A 192 -13.08 -16.43 5.77
CA LYS A 192 -13.78 -17.69 6.07
C LYS A 192 -14.90 -17.93 5.08
#